data_AF-A0AAV1AFG1-F1
#
_entry.id   AF-A0AAV1AFG1-F1
#
_cell.length_a   1.000
_cell.length_b   1.000
_cell.length_c   1.000
_cell.angle_alpha   90.00
_cell.angle_beta   90.00
_cell.angle_gamma   90.00
#
_symmetry.space_group_name_H-M   'P 1'
#
loop_
_entity.id
_entity.type
_entity.pdbx_description
1 polymer ?
#
loop_
_entity_poly.entity_id
_entity_poly.type
_entity_poly.pdbx_seq_one_letter_code
_entity_poly.pdbx_strand_id
1 'polypeptide(L)'
;MVLGDFNDILAKEDRIGKRVKYSNNSDLLTCVNTCHLEDIKYNGNYYTWNNRQQGDDKICSKIDRALAKNAWLNCFPNAEVYFPLEGNYYHSPAILSAVPDMINGKKPFRYFRMWKYPNFKEIIKDSWYKHVAGFNNLQDEDNAAKKTLEACQHDLNRDPLNHNAIKKEKEAREKAMMAQKAYCNYLSQKAKHSWIKEGRQEF
;
A
#
# COMPACT_ATOMS: atom_id res chain seq x y z
N MET A 1 -11.14 -6.31 -18.38
CA MET A 1 -10.89 -6.08 -16.95
C MET A 1 -10.63 -4.59 -16.79
N VAL A 2 -11.13 -4.02 -15.70
CA VAL A 2 -10.95 -2.61 -15.30
C VAL A 2 -10.50 -2.60 -13.84
N LEU A 3 -9.54 -1.74 -13.52
CA LEU A 3 -8.98 -1.60 -12.18
C LEU A 3 -8.81 -0.12 -11.88
N GLY A 4 -9.28 0.35 -10.74
CA GLY A 4 -9.06 1.73 -10.32
C GLY A 4 -9.96 2.18 -9.18
N ASP A 5 -9.85 3.48 -8.88
CA ASP A 5 -10.74 4.21 -7.98
C ASP A 5 -11.97 4.69 -8.77
N PHE A 6 -13.14 4.16 -8.43
CA PHE A 6 -14.40 4.53 -9.07
C PHE A 6 -15.13 5.67 -8.35
N ASN A 7 -14.67 6.06 -7.14
CA ASN A 7 -15.32 7.05 -6.28
C ASN A 7 -16.81 6.81 -5.99
N ASP A 8 -17.29 5.58 -6.19
CA ASP A 8 -18.69 5.19 -5.99
C ASP A 8 -18.78 3.76 -5.42
N ILE A 9 -19.91 3.47 -4.78
CA ILE A 9 -20.18 2.19 -4.12
C ILE A 9 -21.21 1.37 -4.90
N LEU A 10 -21.03 0.04 -4.92
CA LEU A 10 -21.96 -0.87 -5.61
C LEU A 10 -23.08 -1.37 -4.70
N ALA A 11 -22.83 -1.45 -3.40
CA ALA A 11 -23.79 -1.87 -2.39
C ALA A 11 -23.78 -0.92 -1.19
N LYS A 12 -24.84 -0.94 -0.38
CA LYS A 12 -24.92 -0.10 0.83
C LYS A 12 -23.83 -0.46 1.84
N GLU A 13 -23.48 -1.74 1.91
CA GLU A 13 -22.49 -2.35 2.79
C GLU A 13 -21.07 -1.94 2.41
N ASP A 14 -20.85 -1.47 1.19
CA ASP A 14 -19.57 -0.94 0.73
C ASP A 14 -19.22 0.41 1.35
N ARG A 15 -20.08 0.95 2.22
CA ARG A 15 -19.79 2.16 2.99
C ARG A 15 -20.35 2.09 4.40
N ILE A 16 -19.51 2.42 5.37
CA ILE A 16 -19.89 2.59 6.77
C ILE A 16 -19.67 4.03 7.23
N GLY A 17 -20.52 4.49 8.14
CA GLY A 17 -20.54 5.85 8.68
C GLY A 17 -21.98 6.37 8.88
N LYS A 18 -22.18 7.43 9.66
CA LYS A 18 -23.54 7.95 9.92
C LYS A 18 -24.16 8.69 8.72
N ARG A 19 -23.34 9.27 7.83
CA ARG A 19 -23.80 10.11 6.71
C ARG A 19 -23.85 9.40 5.35
N VAL A 20 -24.00 8.08 5.35
CA VAL A 20 -23.96 7.28 4.13
C VAL A 20 -25.24 7.47 3.31
N LYS A 21 -25.12 8.17 2.18
CA LYS A 21 -26.12 8.17 1.12
C LYS A 21 -25.76 7.09 0.12
N TYR A 22 -26.71 6.19 -0.13
CA TYR A 22 -26.61 5.13 -1.12
C TYR A 22 -27.81 5.25 -2.07
N SER A 23 -27.57 5.06 -3.36
CA SER A 23 -28.60 5.04 -4.39
C SER A 23 -28.50 3.72 -5.14
N ASN A 24 -29.64 3.03 -5.28
CA ASN A 24 -29.74 1.80 -6.07
C ASN A 24 -29.62 2.01 -7.58
N ASN A 25 -29.48 3.27 -8.05
CA ASN A 25 -29.45 3.63 -9.46
C ASN A 25 -28.21 4.48 -9.79
N SER A 26 -27.02 4.09 -9.32
CA SER A 26 -25.80 4.79 -9.71
C SER A 26 -25.34 4.40 -11.12
N ASP A 27 -24.62 5.31 -11.79
CA ASP A 27 -24.06 5.08 -13.12
C ASP A 27 -23.06 3.92 -13.10
N LEU A 28 -22.29 3.78 -12.02
CA LEU A 28 -21.35 2.68 -11.84
C LEU A 28 -22.09 1.34 -11.78
N LEU A 29 -23.13 1.23 -10.95
CA LEU A 29 -23.92 0.01 -10.82
C LEU A 29 -24.56 -0.38 -12.16
N THR A 30 -25.12 0.61 -12.88
CA THR A 30 -25.68 0.42 -14.22
C THR A 30 -24.63 -0.10 -15.21
N CYS A 31 -23.43 0.51 -15.20
CA CYS A 31 -22.30 0.11 -16.05
C CYS A 31 -21.84 -1.32 -15.76
N VAL A 32 -21.66 -1.67 -14.48
CA VAL A 32 -21.25 -3.01 -14.02
C VAL A 32 -22.25 -4.07 -14.49
N ASN A 33 -23.55 -3.82 -14.30
CA ASN A 33 -24.61 -4.74 -14.71
C ASN A 33 -24.69 -4.88 -16.23
N THR A 34 -24.66 -3.77 -16.96
CA THR A 34 -24.74 -3.75 -18.44
C THR A 34 -23.54 -4.43 -19.08
N CYS A 35 -22.35 -4.28 -18.49
CA CYS A 35 -21.12 -4.86 -19.02
C CYS A 35 -20.87 -6.30 -18.53
N HIS A 36 -21.73 -6.84 -17.66
CA HIS A 36 -21.56 -8.13 -16.98
C HIS A 36 -20.17 -8.24 -16.32
N LEU A 37 -19.83 -7.23 -15.52
CA LEU A 37 -18.58 -7.17 -14.76
C LEU A 37 -18.80 -7.70 -13.35
N GLU A 38 -17.81 -8.41 -12.83
CA GLU A 38 -17.80 -8.96 -11.48
C GLU A 38 -16.52 -8.55 -10.76
N ASP A 39 -16.59 -8.38 -9.43
CA ASP A 39 -15.40 -8.20 -8.60
C ASP A 39 -14.47 -9.41 -8.76
N ILE A 40 -13.20 -9.15 -9.10
CA ILE A 40 -12.16 -10.18 -9.04
C ILE A 40 -12.00 -10.60 -7.56
N LYS A 41 -11.72 -11.88 -7.32
CA LYS A 41 -11.36 -12.37 -5.98
C LYS A 41 -10.30 -11.48 -5.35
N TYR A 42 -10.46 -11.14 -4.08
CA TYR A 42 -9.51 -10.31 -3.36
C TYR A 42 -9.15 -10.84 -1.97
N ASN A 43 -8.05 -10.34 -1.42
CA ASN A 43 -7.65 -10.51 -0.04
C ASN A 43 -7.15 -9.17 0.55
N GLY A 44 -7.02 -9.11 1.89
CA GLY A 44 -6.65 -7.89 2.61
C GLY A 44 -7.86 -7.03 3.00
N ASN A 45 -7.73 -5.71 2.86
CA ASN A 45 -8.74 -4.74 3.30
C ASN A 45 -10.02 -4.81 2.47
N TYR A 46 -11.17 -4.88 3.15
CA TYR A 46 -12.49 -4.74 2.52
C TYR A 46 -12.75 -3.29 2.08
N TYR A 47 -12.61 -2.35 3.03
CA TYR A 47 -12.71 -0.91 2.76
C TYR A 47 -11.37 -0.42 2.26
N THR A 48 -11.35 0.06 1.02
CA THR A 48 -10.13 0.53 0.36
C THR A 48 -9.87 2.00 0.65
N TRP A 49 -10.87 2.74 1.13
CA TRP A 49 -10.74 4.15 1.47
C TRP A 49 -11.29 4.48 2.85
N ASN A 50 -10.66 5.44 3.54
CA ASN A 50 -11.25 6.05 4.73
C ASN A 50 -10.92 7.54 4.86
N ASN A 51 -11.84 8.32 5.41
CA ASN A 51 -11.70 9.77 5.54
C ASN A 51 -10.80 10.23 6.70
N ARG A 52 -10.21 9.30 7.45
CA ARG A 52 -9.34 9.55 8.61
C ARG A 52 -9.98 10.33 9.77
N GLN A 53 -11.31 10.42 9.79
CA GLN A 53 -12.04 11.05 10.90
C GLN A 53 -12.43 10.03 11.98
N GLN A 54 -12.94 10.52 13.11
CA GLN A 54 -13.28 9.71 14.28
C GLN A 54 -14.77 9.87 14.64
N GLY A 55 -15.26 8.93 15.45
CA GLY A 55 -16.64 8.95 15.94
C GLY A 55 -17.66 9.01 14.80
N ASP A 56 -18.62 9.92 14.93
CA ASP A 56 -19.77 10.04 14.04
C ASP A 56 -19.42 10.48 12.61
N ASP A 57 -18.29 11.18 12.45
CA ASP A 57 -17.85 11.64 11.15
C ASP A 57 -16.91 10.63 10.47
N LYS A 58 -16.57 9.50 11.10
CA LYS A 58 -15.78 8.44 10.47
C LYS A 58 -16.54 7.81 9.31
N ILE A 59 -15.87 7.71 8.16
CA ILE A 59 -16.38 7.05 6.96
C ILE A 59 -15.31 6.12 6.38
N CYS A 60 -15.70 4.88 6.08
CA CYS A 60 -14.89 3.93 5.31
C CYS A 60 -15.70 3.45 4.10
N SER A 61 -15.06 3.32 2.93
CA SER A 61 -15.73 2.93 1.68
C SER A 61 -14.89 1.94 0.87
N LYS A 62 -15.55 1.04 0.13
CA LYS A 62 -14.97 0.21 -0.92
C LYS A 62 -15.23 0.87 -2.28
N ILE A 63 -14.30 1.72 -2.71
CA ILE A 63 -14.38 2.51 -3.96
C ILE A 63 -13.28 2.16 -4.95
N ASP A 64 -12.20 1.52 -4.50
CA ASP A 64 -11.17 0.96 -5.36
C ASP A 64 -11.55 -0.49 -5.68
N ARG A 65 -11.65 -0.83 -6.98
CA ARG A 65 -12.10 -2.17 -7.42
C ARG A 65 -11.29 -2.67 -8.59
N ALA A 66 -11.19 -4.00 -8.68
CA ALA A 66 -10.82 -4.68 -9.91
C ALA A 66 -12.03 -5.49 -10.37
N LEU A 67 -12.55 -5.13 -11.55
CA LEU A 67 -13.72 -5.77 -12.13
C LEU A 67 -13.34 -6.46 -13.45
N ALA A 68 -13.88 -7.65 -13.67
CA ALA A 68 -13.62 -8.41 -14.88
C ALA A 68 -14.88 -9.05 -15.44
N LYS A 69 -14.89 -9.27 -16.76
CA LYS A 69 -15.89 -10.14 -17.38
C LYS A 69 -15.52 -11.60 -17.10
N ASN A 70 -16.52 -12.48 -17.09
CA ASN A 70 -16.31 -13.92 -16.94
C ASN A 70 -15.30 -14.49 -17.96
N ALA A 71 -15.36 -14.06 -19.22
CA ALA A 71 -14.39 -14.48 -20.25
C ALA A 71 -12.93 -14.15 -19.89
N TRP A 72 -12.68 -13.04 -19.18
CA TRP A 72 -11.33 -12.70 -18.70
C TRP A 72 -10.94 -13.57 -17.50
N LEU A 73 -11.86 -13.81 -16.55
CA LEU A 73 -11.64 -14.68 -15.41
C LEU A 73 -11.31 -16.12 -15.85
N ASN A 74 -11.92 -16.60 -16.95
CA ASN A 74 -11.60 -17.91 -17.51
C ASN A 74 -10.17 -18.01 -18.07
N CYS A 75 -9.58 -16.90 -18.52
CA CYS A 75 -8.17 -16.85 -18.93
C CYS A 75 -7.20 -16.76 -17.75
N PHE A 76 -7.66 -16.28 -16.60
CA PHE A 76 -6.88 -16.09 -15.38
C PHE A 76 -7.65 -16.63 -14.16
N PRO A 77 -7.88 -17.95 -14.08
CA PRO A 77 -8.73 -18.53 -13.03
C PRO A 77 -8.17 -18.32 -11.62
N ASN A 78 -6.85 -18.12 -11.53
CA ASN A 78 -6.14 -17.83 -10.28
C ASN A 78 -5.92 -16.33 -10.03
N ALA A 79 -6.61 -15.45 -10.77
CA ALA A 79 -6.48 -14.01 -10.58
C ALA A 79 -6.96 -13.60 -9.17
N GLU A 80 -6.16 -12.77 -8.51
CA GLU A 80 -6.46 -12.25 -7.19
C GLU A 80 -5.96 -10.82 -7.04
N VAL A 81 -6.72 -10.00 -6.30
CA VAL A 81 -6.34 -8.64 -5.93
C VAL A 81 -5.98 -8.60 -4.45
N TYR A 82 -4.82 -8.06 -4.11
CA TYR A 82 -4.47 -7.77 -2.73
C TYR A 82 -4.63 -6.28 -2.44
N PHE A 83 -5.40 -5.97 -1.40
CA PHE A 83 -5.53 -4.63 -0.81
C PHE A 83 -4.78 -4.61 0.53
N PRO A 84 -3.51 -4.16 0.59
CA PRO A 84 -2.73 -4.13 1.83
C PRO A 84 -3.24 -3.04 2.78
N LEU A 85 -2.69 -3.02 3.99
CA LEU A 85 -2.92 -1.92 4.93
C LEU A 85 -2.52 -0.58 4.29
N GLU A 86 -3.35 0.44 4.50
CA GLU A 86 -3.19 1.72 3.84
C GLU A 86 -2.06 2.59 4.44
N GLY A 87 -1.51 2.22 5.60
CA GLY A 87 -0.42 2.97 6.24
C GLY A 87 -0.80 4.42 6.47
N ASN A 88 -0.02 5.36 5.92
CA ASN A 88 -0.29 6.80 6.03
C ASN A 88 -1.22 7.35 4.93
N TYR A 89 -1.72 6.53 4.00
CA TYR A 89 -2.50 6.96 2.84
C TYR A 89 -4.01 6.86 3.08
N TYR A 90 -4.82 7.64 2.38
CA TYR A 90 -6.29 7.53 2.49
C TYR A 90 -6.87 6.32 1.75
N HIS A 91 -6.12 5.79 0.77
CA HIS A 91 -6.47 4.61 -0.01
C HIS A 91 -5.52 3.44 0.28
N SER A 92 -6.06 2.23 0.21
CA SER A 92 -5.32 0.99 0.07
C SER A 92 -5.02 0.75 -1.41
N PRO A 93 -3.75 0.52 -1.80
CA PRO A 93 -3.42 0.25 -3.19
C PRO A 93 -3.99 -1.11 -3.63
N ALA A 94 -4.35 -1.25 -4.91
CA ALA A 94 -4.78 -2.53 -5.46
C ALA A 94 -3.62 -3.24 -6.17
N ILE A 95 -3.24 -4.43 -5.71
CA ILE A 95 -2.17 -5.24 -6.31
C ILE A 95 -2.79 -6.46 -6.99
N LEU A 96 -2.88 -6.44 -8.33
CA LEU A 96 -3.42 -7.56 -9.12
C LEU A 96 -2.33 -8.60 -9.43
N SER A 97 -2.57 -9.83 -9.02
CA SER A 97 -1.86 -11.02 -9.50
C SER A 97 -2.73 -11.73 -10.53
N ALA A 98 -2.29 -11.79 -11.78
CA ALA A 98 -3.00 -12.46 -12.87
C ALA A 98 -1.99 -13.23 -13.72
N VAL A 99 -1.74 -14.48 -13.35
CA VAL A 99 -0.85 -15.38 -14.10
C VAL A 99 -1.72 -16.28 -14.98
N PRO A 100 -1.55 -16.23 -16.32
CA PRO A 100 -2.26 -17.17 -17.18
C PRO A 100 -1.67 -18.57 -17.01
N ASP A 101 -2.51 -19.60 -17.00
CA ASP A 101 -2.09 -21.00 -16.81
C ASP A 101 -1.12 -21.51 -17.89
N MET A 102 -0.97 -20.78 -18.99
CA MET A 102 -0.18 -21.18 -20.16
C MET A 102 1.32 -20.83 -20.11
N ILE A 103 1.86 -20.18 -19.07
CA ILE A 103 3.30 -19.84 -19.01
C ILE A 103 4.06 -20.76 -18.04
N ASN A 104 4.07 -22.06 -18.34
CA ASN A 104 5.07 -23.00 -17.82
C ASN A 104 6.24 -23.14 -18.79
N GLY A 105 6.94 -22.02 -19.05
CA GLY A 105 8.23 -22.02 -19.74
C GLY A 105 9.39 -22.08 -18.74
N LYS A 106 10.56 -22.60 -19.15
CA LYS A 106 11.79 -22.45 -18.37
C LYS A 106 12.07 -20.96 -18.17
N LYS A 107 11.86 -20.44 -16.95
CA LYS A 107 12.24 -19.06 -16.60
C LYS A 107 13.76 -18.93 -16.80
N PRO A 108 14.26 -18.07 -17.70
CA PRO A 108 15.69 -17.89 -17.84
C PRO A 108 16.24 -17.31 -16.53
N PHE A 109 17.35 -17.86 -16.04
CA PHE A 109 18.09 -17.27 -14.93
C PHE A 109 18.59 -15.89 -15.35
N ARG A 110 18.09 -14.85 -14.67
CA ARG A 110 18.57 -13.47 -14.82
C ARG A 110 19.28 -13.09 -13.54
N TYR A 111 20.45 -12.48 -13.68
CA TYR A 111 21.18 -11.88 -12.58
C TYR A 111 21.76 -10.55 -13.06
N PHE A 112 21.93 -9.61 -12.14
CA PHE A 112 22.59 -8.35 -12.46
C PHE A 112 24.08 -8.59 -12.64
N ARG A 113 24.68 -8.11 -13.75
CA ARG A 113 26.13 -8.28 -14.03
C ARG A 113 27.00 -7.79 -12.87
N MET A 114 26.56 -6.77 -12.14
CA MET A 114 27.24 -6.24 -10.95
C MET A 114 27.53 -7.30 -9.87
N TRP A 115 26.74 -8.37 -9.78
CA TRP A 115 26.98 -9.45 -8.81
C TRP A 115 28.23 -10.29 -9.13
N LYS A 116 28.77 -10.18 -10.35
CA LYS A 116 30.05 -10.78 -10.76
C LYS A 116 31.25 -9.84 -10.60
N TYR A 117 31.05 -8.62 -10.12
CA TYR A 117 32.15 -7.70 -9.92
C TYR A 117 33.16 -8.31 -8.92
N PRO A 118 34.47 -8.33 -9.21
CA PRO A 118 35.47 -9.04 -8.38
C PRO A 118 35.36 -8.69 -6.89
N ASN A 119 35.07 -7.42 -6.60
CA ASN A 119 34.99 -6.92 -5.23
C ASN A 119 33.54 -6.78 -4.75
N PHE A 120 32.54 -7.36 -5.41
CA PHE A 120 31.12 -7.19 -5.06
C PHE A 120 30.85 -7.58 -3.60
N LYS A 121 31.40 -8.73 -3.16
CA LYS A 121 31.25 -9.20 -1.77
C LYS A 121 31.89 -8.25 -0.77
N GLU A 122 33.06 -7.71 -1.09
CA GLU A 122 33.76 -6.73 -0.25
C GLU A 122 33.01 -5.40 -0.21
N ILE A 123 32.55 -4.89 -1.36
CA ILE A 123 31.75 -3.66 -1.44
C ILE A 123 30.46 -3.79 -0.62
N ILE A 124 29.75 -4.92 -0.73
CA ILE A 124 28.54 -5.18 0.08
C ILE A 124 28.91 -5.30 1.56
N LYS A 125 29.94 -6.08 1.91
CA LYS A 125 30.40 -6.23 3.29
C LYS A 125 30.77 -4.87 3.89
N ASP A 126 31.61 -4.10 3.21
CA ASP A 126 32.06 -2.79 3.65
C ASP A 126 30.90 -1.80 3.75
N SER A 127 29.93 -1.86 2.84
CA SER A 127 28.75 -1.00 2.89
C SER A 127 27.77 -1.42 4.00
N TRP A 128 27.62 -2.73 4.25
CA TRP A 128 26.70 -3.27 5.25
C TRP A 128 27.23 -3.14 6.68
N TYR A 129 28.55 -3.27 6.86
CA TYR A 129 29.23 -3.16 8.15
C TYR A 129 29.88 -1.79 8.38
N LYS A 130 29.72 -0.84 7.44
CA LYS A 130 30.05 0.58 7.68
C LYS A 130 29.16 1.10 8.80
N HIS A 131 29.70 1.04 10.01
CA HIS A 131 29.05 1.55 11.20
C HIS A 131 29.05 3.08 11.13
N VAL A 132 27.95 3.65 10.63
CA VAL A 132 27.76 5.10 10.69
C VAL A 132 27.26 5.39 12.11
N ALA A 133 28.20 5.66 13.02
CA ALA A 133 27.87 5.96 14.42
C ALA A 133 26.99 7.22 14.51
N GLY A 134 25.82 7.10 15.16
CA GLY A 134 24.85 8.19 15.37
C GLY A 134 23.65 8.23 14.41
N PHE A 135 23.53 7.27 13.47
CA PHE A 135 22.57 7.37 12.35
C PHE A 135 21.50 6.26 12.28
N ASN A 136 21.56 5.24 13.16
CA ASN A 136 20.65 4.08 13.14
C ASN A 136 19.30 4.36 13.81
N ASN A 137 19.23 5.28 14.78
CA ASN A 137 18.02 5.50 15.57
C ASN A 137 16.83 5.96 14.72
N LEU A 138 17.01 6.90 13.78
CA LEU A 138 15.88 7.44 13.01
C LEU A 138 15.26 6.42 12.05
N GLN A 139 16.07 5.57 11.42
CA GLN A 139 15.56 4.53 10.53
C GLN A 139 14.89 3.42 11.34
N ASP A 140 15.48 3.01 12.46
CA ASP A 140 14.90 2.02 13.35
C ASP A 140 13.60 2.52 14.00
N GLU A 141 13.54 3.80 14.38
CA GLU A 141 12.34 4.47 14.89
C GLU A 141 11.23 4.54 13.83
N ASP A 142 11.56 4.91 12.58
CA ASP A 142 10.60 4.91 11.46
C ASP A 142 10.03 3.50 11.21
N ASN A 143 10.92 2.49 11.13
CA ASN A 143 10.52 1.10 10.95
C ASN A 143 9.65 0.58 12.11
N ALA A 144 10.02 0.89 13.35
CA ALA A 144 9.28 0.48 14.54
C ALA A 144 7.89 1.17 14.62
N ALA A 145 7.83 2.47 14.30
CA ALA A 145 6.59 3.21 14.27
C ALA A 145 5.66 2.70 13.15
N LYS A 146 6.21 2.40 11.97
CA LYS A 146 5.46 1.79 10.87
C LYS A 146 4.89 0.43 11.23
N LYS A 147 5.69 -0.46 11.85
CA LYS A 147 5.23 -1.77 12.31
C LYS A 147 4.11 -1.65 13.35
N THR A 148 4.20 -0.67 14.25
CA THR A 148 3.17 -0.39 15.25
C THR A 148 1.87 0.09 14.60
N LEU A 149 1.98 0.98 13.60
CA LEU A 149 0.84 1.45 12.81
C LEU A 149 0.16 0.27 12.09
N GLU A 150 0.92 -0.59 11.41
CA GLU A 150 0.39 -1.76 10.71
C GLU A 150 -0.38 -2.70 11.66
N ALA A 151 0.14 -2.95 12.86
CA ALA A 151 -0.56 -3.77 13.86
C ALA A 151 -1.90 -3.14 14.28
N CYS A 152 -1.91 -1.82 14.52
CA CYS A 152 -3.11 -1.08 14.90
C CYS A 152 -4.14 -1.03 13.75
N GLN A 153 -3.69 -0.89 12.50
CA GLN A 153 -4.57 -0.91 11.32
C GLN A 153 -5.17 -2.29 11.08
N HIS A 154 -4.38 -3.34 11.25
CA HIS A 154 -4.89 -4.70 11.17
C HIS A 154 -5.99 -4.97 12.21
N ASP A 155 -5.83 -4.51 13.45
CA ASP A 155 -6.87 -4.61 14.48
C ASP A 155 -8.09 -3.75 14.14
N LEU A 156 -7.88 -2.53 13.64
CA LEU A 156 -8.96 -1.63 13.25
C LEU A 156 -9.76 -2.17 12.06
N ASN A 157 -9.13 -2.84 11.10
CA ASN A 157 -9.81 -3.36 9.92
C ASN A 157 -10.69 -4.58 10.24
N ARG A 158 -10.47 -5.24 11.39
CA ARG A 158 -11.38 -6.29 11.91
C ARG A 158 -12.67 -5.72 12.47
N ASP A 159 -12.60 -4.57 13.14
CA ASP A 159 -13.77 -3.84 13.66
C ASP A 159 -13.59 -2.33 13.44
N PRO A 160 -13.98 -1.82 12.25
CA PRO A 160 -13.75 -0.43 11.88
C PRO A 160 -14.47 0.60 12.76
N LEU A 161 -15.46 0.19 13.56
CA LEU A 161 -16.23 1.06 14.45
C LEU A 161 -15.73 0.99 15.91
N ASN A 162 -14.70 0.18 16.18
CA ASN A 162 -14.12 0.05 17.51
C ASN A 162 -13.44 1.35 17.95
N HIS A 163 -14.01 2.02 18.96
CA HIS A 163 -13.51 3.32 19.43
C HIS A 163 -12.07 3.25 19.98
N ASN A 164 -11.72 2.14 20.66
CA ASN A 164 -10.38 1.97 21.21
C ASN A 164 -9.35 1.72 20.10
N ALA A 165 -9.67 0.88 19.11
CA ALA A 165 -8.79 0.63 17.97
C ALA A 165 -8.58 1.91 17.14
N ILE A 166 -9.65 2.69 16.92
CA ILE A 166 -9.58 3.99 16.23
C ILE A 166 -8.62 4.94 16.95
N LYS A 167 -8.70 5.03 18.28
CA LYS A 167 -7.83 5.91 19.07
C LYS A 167 -6.37 5.46 18.97
N LYS A 168 -6.11 4.17 19.17
CA LYS A 168 -4.75 3.59 19.09
C LYS A 168 -4.14 3.78 17.71
N GLU A 169 -4.90 3.54 16.65
CA GLU A 169 -4.42 3.68 15.28
C GLU A 169 -4.10 5.15 14.94
N LYS A 170 -4.91 6.12 15.41
CA LYS A 170 -4.59 7.54 15.26
C LYS A 170 -3.27 7.91 15.93
N GLU A 171 -3.08 7.52 17.19
CA GLU A 171 -1.86 7.79 17.95
C GLU A 171 -0.63 7.14 17.28
N ALA A 172 -0.76 5.89 16.82
CA ALA A 172 0.31 5.20 16.10
C ALA A 172 0.65 5.89 14.77
N ARG A 173 -0.36 6.38 14.04
CA ARG A 173 -0.17 7.08 12.77
C ARG A 173 0.54 8.41 12.94
N GLU A 174 0.14 9.21 13.94
CA GLU A 174 0.82 10.48 14.26
C GLU A 174 2.31 10.24 14.56
N LYS A 175 2.63 9.19 15.34
CA LYS A 175 4.01 8.77 15.60
C LYS A 175 4.74 8.32 14.34
N ALA A 176 4.13 7.47 13.52
CA ALA A 176 4.71 7.00 12.27
C ALA A 176 4.99 8.15 11.29
N MET A 177 4.08 9.11 11.18
CA MET A 177 4.25 10.29 10.33
C MET A 177 5.38 11.20 10.84
N MET A 178 5.51 11.37 12.16
CA MET A 178 6.64 12.12 12.74
C MET A 178 7.98 11.42 12.49
N ALA A 179 8.06 10.11 12.73
CA ALA A 179 9.28 9.32 12.51
C ALA A 179 9.69 9.32 11.03
N GLN A 180 8.73 9.10 10.13
CA GLN A 180 8.94 9.16 8.69
C GLN A 180 9.45 10.53 8.24
N LYS A 181 8.85 11.61 8.74
CA LYS A 181 9.29 12.98 8.44
C LYS A 181 10.72 13.22 8.93
N ALA A 182 11.06 12.78 10.14
CA ALA A 182 12.41 12.91 10.68
C ALA A 182 13.43 12.14 9.82
N TYR A 183 13.12 10.90 9.44
CA TYR A 183 13.97 10.07 8.60
C TYR A 183 14.15 10.65 7.19
N CYS A 184 13.07 11.10 6.54
CA CYS A 184 13.14 11.77 5.23
C CYS A 184 13.96 13.07 5.26
N ASN A 185 13.82 13.87 6.31
CA ASN A 185 14.63 15.09 6.49
C ASN A 185 16.11 14.75 6.64
N TYR A 186 16.42 13.71 7.43
CA TYR A 186 17.78 13.21 7.58
C TYR A 186 18.37 12.74 6.23
N LEU A 187 17.64 11.92 5.48
CA LEU A 187 18.07 11.45 4.16
C LEU A 187 18.33 12.62 3.20
N SER A 188 17.46 13.64 3.23
CA SER A 188 17.62 14.85 2.41
C SER A 188 18.88 15.64 2.78
N GLN A 189 19.18 15.79 4.08
CA GLN A 189 20.41 16.44 4.54
C GLN A 189 21.67 15.65 4.14
N LYS A 190 21.62 14.32 4.28
CA LYS A 190 22.72 13.42 3.88
C LYS A 190 23.00 13.52 2.37
N ALA A 191 21.95 13.48 1.55
CA ALA A 191 22.07 13.64 0.09
C ALA A 191 22.67 14.99 -0.29
N LYS A 192 22.20 16.10 0.32
CA LYS A 192 22.76 17.44 0.12
C LYS A 192 24.24 17.50 0.49
N HIS A 193 24.62 16.92 1.62
CA HIS A 193 26.01 16.89 2.06
C HIS A 193 26.92 16.05 1.13
N SER A 194 26.44 14.91 0.62
CA SER A 194 27.14 14.11 -0.40
C SER A 194 27.37 14.93 -1.66
N TRP A 195 26.32 15.59 -2.16
CA TRP A 195 26.39 16.42 -3.35
C TRP A 195 27.37 17.58 -3.20
N ILE A 196 27.42 18.25 -2.04
CA ILE A 196 28.37 19.34 -1.76
C ILE A 196 29.83 18.86 -1.71
N LYS A 197 30.08 17.60 -1.30
CA LYS A 197 31.43 17.02 -1.23
C LYS A 197 31.92 16.51 -2.58
N GLU A 198 31.07 15.80 -3.31
CA GLU A 198 31.41 15.14 -4.56
C GLU A 198 31.27 16.08 -5.77
N GLY A 199 30.25 16.94 -5.79
CA GLY A 199 30.06 17.94 -6.85
C GLY A 199 31.08 19.09 -6.84
N ARG A 200 31.91 19.18 -5.80
CA ARG A 200 33.02 20.15 -5.72
C ARG A 200 34.33 19.62 -6.30
N GLN A 201 34.41 18.34 -6.66
CA GLN A 201 35.61 17.75 -7.27
C GLN A 201 35.64 17.85 -8.80
N GLU A 202 34.59 18.39 -9.43
CA GLU A 202 34.50 18.54 -10.89
C GLU A 202 34.59 20.00 -11.40
N PHE A 203 35.13 20.92 -10.60
CA PHE A 203 35.49 22.28 -11.04
C PHE A 203 36.87 22.69 -10.54
#